data_AF-A0ABD4UTM1-F1
#
_entry.id   AF-A0ABD4UTM1-F1
#
_cell.length_a   1.000
_cell.length_b   1.000
_cell.length_c   1.000
_cell.angle_alpha   90.00
_cell.angle_beta   90.00
_cell.angle_gamma   90.00
#
_symmetry.space_group_name_H-M   'P 1'
#
loop_
_entity.id
_entity.type
_entity.pdbx_description
1 polymer ?
#
loop_
_entity_poly.entity_id
_entity_poly.type
_entity_poly.pdbx_seq_one_letter_code
_entity_poly.pdbx_strand_id
1 'polypeptide(L)' 'PRLVRSLFDGFGIPQSEVNFTLKRRLMALMMLHSASDPLRHICIAGWPDQVDDFVQLQELIWPG' A
#
# COMPACT_ATOMS: atom_id res chain seq x y z
N PRO A 1 4.66 -1.19 7.63
CA PRO A 1 5.42 -0.03 7.11
C PRO A 1 6.87 -0.32 6.70
N ARG A 2 7.73 -0.88 7.57
CA ARG A 2 9.17 -1.11 7.24
C ARG A 2 9.42 -2.05 6.07
N LEU A 3 8.65 -3.14 5.95
CA LEU A 3 8.80 -4.13 4.89
C LEU A 3 8.52 -3.56 3.49
N VAL A 4 7.49 -2.74 3.35
CA VAL A 4 7.15 -2.09 2.07
C VAL A 4 8.24 -1.11 1.64
N ARG A 5 8.86 -0.43 2.61
CA ARG A 5 9.99 0.46 2.32
C ARG A 5 11.21 -0.32 1.82
N SER A 6 11.57 -1.41 2.51
CA SER A 6 12.63 -2.31 2.05
C SER A 6 12.33 -2.99 0.71
N LEU A 7 11.06 -3.23 0.39
CA LEU A 7 10.64 -3.72 -0.93
C LEU A 7 10.97 -2.70 -2.02
N PHE A 8 10.56 -1.43 -1.84
CA PHE A 8 10.88 -0.37 -2.80
C PHE A 8 12.39 -0.17 -2.96
N ASP A 9 13.13 -0.15 -1.85
CA ASP A 9 14.60 -0.06 -1.86
C ASP A 9 15.21 -1.25 -2.63
N GLY A 10 14.71 -2.47 -2.43
CA GLY A 10 15.16 -3.67 -3.14
C GLY A 10 14.87 -3.67 -4.64
N PHE A 11 13.81 -2.98 -5.08
CA PHE A 11 13.51 -2.74 -6.49
C PHE A 11 14.22 -1.51 -7.08
N GLY A 12 15.00 -0.77 -6.27
CA GLY A 12 15.67 0.45 -6.69
C GLY A 12 14.72 1.61 -6.97
N ILE A 13 13.50 1.59 -6.39
CA ILE A 13 12.52 2.67 -6.52
C ILE A 13 12.82 3.69 -5.40
N PRO A 14 13.35 4.88 -5.72
CA PRO A 14 13.62 5.89 -4.71
C PRO A 14 12.31 6.41 -4.09
N GLN A 15 12.34 6.80 -2.81
CA GLN A 15 11.14 7.33 -2.12
C GLN A 15 10.50 8.51 -2.84
N SER A 16 11.31 9.35 -3.52
CA SER A 16 10.81 10.46 -4.34
C SER A 16 9.92 10.01 -5.50
N GLU A 17 10.06 8.77 -5.95
CA GLU A 17 9.25 8.18 -7.02
C GLU A 17 8.03 7.41 -6.51
N VAL A 18 7.91 7.20 -5.19
CA VAL A 18 6.71 6.65 -4.52
C VAL A 18 5.63 7.74 -4.43
N ASN A 19 5.20 8.21 -5.60
CA ASN A 19 4.20 9.24 -5.75
C ASN A 19 2.77 8.65 -5.70
N PHE A 20 1.79 9.55 -5.59
CA PHE A 20 0.38 9.19 -5.53
C PHE A 20 -0.06 8.27 -6.69
N THR A 21 0.40 8.54 -7.91
CA THR A 21 0.06 7.75 -9.10
C THR A 21 0.56 6.31 -9.00
N LEU A 22 1.79 6.11 -8.52
CA LEU A 22 2.34 4.77 -8.30
C LEU A 22 1.54 4.02 -7.24
N LYS A 23 1.29 4.66 -6.09
CA LYS A 23 0.50 4.06 -5.00
C LYS A 23 -0.91 3.67 -5.47
N ARG A 24 -1.56 4.52 -6.28
CA ARG A 24 -2.89 4.24 -6.85
C ARG A 24 -2.89 3.03 -7.78
N ARG A 25 -1.85 2.87 -8.61
CA ARG A 25 -1.70 1.70 -9.49
C ARG A 25 -1.47 0.42 -8.69
N LEU A 26 -0.63 0.46 -7.66
CA LEU A 26 -0.39 -0.67 -6.77
C LEU A 26 -1.66 -1.08 -6.00
N MET A 27 -2.43 -0.10 -5.50
CA MET A 27 -3.74 -0.35 -4.90
C MET A 27 -4.70 -1.03 -5.89
N ALA A 28 -4.79 -0.54 -7.12
CA ALA A 28 -5.64 -1.14 -8.14
C ALA A 28 -5.24 -2.59 -8.44
N LEU A 29 -3.95 -2.87 -8.59
CA LEU A 29 -3.45 -4.23 -8.80
C LEU A 29 -3.77 -5.15 -7.62
N MET A 30 -3.61 -4.66 -6.39
CA MET A 30 -3.94 -5.41 -5.17
C MET A 30 -5.44 -5.73 -5.07
N MET A 31 -6.32 -4.81 -5.51
CA MET A 31 -7.77 -5.05 -5.54
C MET A 31 -8.21 -6.00 -6.65
N LEU A 32 -7.56 -5.95 -7.81
CA LEU A 32 -7.93 -6.75 -8.98
C LEU A 32 -7.37 -8.18 -8.93
N HIS A 33 -6.37 -8.44 -8.09
CA HIS A 33 -5.75 -9.74 -7.97
C HIS A 33 -6.47 -10.60 -6.92
N SER A 34 -7.15 -11.67 -7.33
CA SER A 34 -7.99 -12.47 -6.41
C SER A 34 -7.21 -13.15 -5.28
N ALA A 35 -5.95 -13.52 -5.52
CA ALA A 35 -5.09 -14.08 -4.48
C ALA A 35 -4.59 -13.03 -3.48
N SER A 36 -4.83 -11.74 -3.74
CA SER A 36 -4.44 -10.67 -2.83
C SER A 36 -5.50 -10.32 -1.80
N ASP A 37 -6.71 -10.93 -1.81
CA ASP A 37 -7.92 -10.56 -1.03
C ASP A 37 -7.62 -9.48 0.04
N PRO A 38 -7.64 -8.20 -0.37
CA PRO A 38 -6.96 -7.15 0.38
C PRO A 38 -7.55 -6.99 1.78
N LEU A 39 -8.85 -7.19 1.94
CA LEU A 39 -9.50 -7.09 3.24
C LEU A 39 -9.09 -8.21 4.20
N ARG A 40 -8.76 -9.40 3.68
CA ARG A 40 -8.27 -10.52 4.48
C ARG A 40 -6.77 -10.47 4.74
N HIS A 41 -6.00 -9.81 3.88
CA HIS A 41 -4.54 -9.85 3.91
C HIS A 41 -3.86 -8.58 4.45
N ILE A 42 -4.62 -7.53 4.76
CA ILE A 42 -4.06 -6.38 5.49
C ILE A 42 -3.81 -6.77 6.95
N CYS A 43 -2.58 -7.16 7.26
CA CYS A 43 -2.11 -7.52 8.60
C CYS A 43 -1.76 -6.30 9.48
N ILE A 44 -2.43 -5.17 9.29
CA ILE A 44 -2.25 -3.96 10.12
C ILE A 44 -3.35 -3.95 11.18
N ALA A 45 -3.00 -4.14 12.45
CA ALA A 45 -4.01 -4.22 13.51
C ALA A 45 -4.84 -2.92 13.61
N GLY A 46 -6.17 -3.05 13.66
CA GLY A 46 -7.10 -1.91 13.80
C GLY A 46 -7.05 -0.93 12.63
N TRP A 47 -6.59 -1.36 11.45
CA TRP A 47 -6.51 -0.48 10.28
C TRP A 47 -7.85 0.11 9.82
N PRO A 48 -9.02 -0.56 9.94
CA PRO A 48 -10.28 0.03 9.49
C PRO A 48 -10.65 1.29 10.27
N ASP A 49 -10.25 1.39 11.54
CA ASP A 49 -10.52 2.56 12.39
C ASP A 49 -9.49 3.69 12.19
N GLN A 50 -8.43 3.44 11.42
CA GLN A 50 -7.35 4.40 11.14
C GLN A 50 -7.54 5.16 9.83
N VAL A 51 -8.58 4.83 9.05
CA VAL A 51 -8.78 5.36 7.69
C VAL A 51 -10.24 5.68 7.44
N ASP A 52 -10.53 6.91 7.04
CA ASP A 52 -11.89 7.32 6.67
C ASP A 52 -12.15 7.18 5.17
N ASP A 53 -11.08 7.09 4.37
CA ASP A 53 -11.18 7.08 2.92
C ASP A 53 -10.09 6.21 2.26
N PHE A 54 -10.26 6.01 0.95
CA PHE A 54 -9.41 5.15 0.15
C PHE A 54 -7.99 5.72 -0.08
N VAL A 55 -7.83 7.04 0.04
CA VAL A 55 -6.53 7.73 -0.08
C VAL A 55 -5.73 7.51 1.21
N GLN A 56 -6.36 7.64 2.37
CA GLN A 56 -5.75 7.34 3.66
C GLN A 56 -5.37 5.86 3.77
N LEU A 57 -6.23 4.96 3.27
CA LEU A 57 -5.89 3.54 3.16
C LEU A 57 -4.68 3.28 2.26
N GLN A 58 -4.61 3.97 1.12
CA GLN A 58 -3.47 3.88 0.22
C GLN A 58 -2.16 4.30 0.90
N GLU A 59 -2.18 5.39 1.67
CA GLU A 59 -1.00 5.87 2.42
C GLU A 59 -0.60 4.91 3.55
N LEU A 60 -1.58 4.29 4.22
CA LEU A 60 -1.35 3.32 5.27
C LEU A 60 -0.66 2.05 4.75
N ILE A 61 -1.08 1.58 3.56
CA ILE A 61 -0.54 0.35 2.93
C ILE A 61 0.79 0.62 2.21
N TRP A 62 0.89 1.74 1.47
CA TRP A 62 2.05 2.10 0.65
C TRP A 62 2.73 3.37 1.17
N PRO A 63 3.47 3.28 2.29
CA PRO A 63 4.16 4.44 2.85
C PRO A 63 5.27 4.93 1.91
N GLY A 64 5.36 6.25 1.72
CA GLY A 64 6.52 6.93 1.11
C GLY A 64 7.63 7.10 2.13
#